data_AF-A0A9C9L6J5-F1
#
_entry.id   AF-A0A9C9L6J5-F1
#
_cell.length_a   1.000
_cell.length_b   1.000
_cell.length_c   1.000
_cell.angle_alpha   90.00
_cell.angle_beta   90.00
_cell.angle_gamma   90.00
#
_symmetry.space_group_name_H-M   'P 1'
#
loop_
_entity.id
_entity.type
_entity.pdbx_description
1 polymer ?
#
loop_
_entity_poly.entity_id
_entity_poly.type
_entity_poly.pdbx_seq_one_letter_code
_entity_poly.pdbx_strand_id
1 'polypeptide(L)'
;SEVDLQAQERWDDFTNVKYEMLKKTHTTHAPWKIIRSNDKHQARLNAMKVILNSVPYDRLDEDLDFVPDPGIVISGARELEKMEAQRLRSGKFLA
;
A
#
# COMPACT_ATOMS: atom_id res chain seq x y z
N SER A 1 6.81 21.09 8.01
CA SER A 1 5.75 22.09 7.79
C SER A 1 4.79 22.08 8.97
N GLU A 2 4.06 23.16 9.24
CA GLU A 2 3.00 23.18 10.26
C GLU A 2 1.95 22.08 10.01
N VAL A 3 1.65 21.84 8.73
CA VAL A 3 0.76 20.76 8.28
C VAL A 3 1.27 19.37 8.69
N ASP A 4 2.58 19.12 8.63
CA ASP A 4 3.15 17.80 8.97
C ASP A 4 3.02 17.51 10.47
N LEU A 5 3.14 18.53 11.32
CA LEU A 5 2.97 18.41 12.77
C LEU A 5 1.50 18.10 13.12
N GLN A 6 0.57 18.85 12.55
CA GLN A 6 -0.86 18.60 12.73
C GLN A 6 -1.29 17.23 12.19
N ALA A 7 -0.64 16.76 11.12
CA ALA A 7 -0.91 15.43 10.57
C ALA A 7 -0.53 14.30 11.54
N GLN A 8 0.53 14.48 12.35
CA GLN A 8 0.91 13.51 13.38
C GLN A 8 -0.15 13.39 14.48
N GLU A 9 -0.72 14.51 14.93
CA GLU A 9 -1.80 14.53 15.92
C GLU A 9 -3.09 13.87 15.39
N ARG A 10 -3.32 13.92 14.08
CA ARG A 10 -4.50 13.39 13.39
C ARG A 10 -4.29 12.00 12.79
N TRP A 11 -3.34 11.23 13.31
CA TRP A 11 -3.00 9.91 12.78
C TRP A 11 -4.23 8.98 12.65
N ASP A 12 -5.09 8.95 13.66
CA ASP A 12 -6.29 8.11 13.67
C ASP A 12 -7.30 8.56 12.60
N ASP A 13 -7.46 9.86 12.39
CA ASP A 13 -8.32 10.42 11.34
C ASP A 13 -7.81 10.03 9.95
N PHE A 14 -6.51 10.21 9.68
CA PHE A 14 -5.91 9.80 8.41
C PHE A 14 -6.03 8.30 8.19
N THR A 15 -5.89 7.50 9.24
CA THR A 15 -6.05 6.04 9.17
C THR A 15 -7.49 5.66 8.82
N ASN A 16 -8.49 6.34 9.39
CA ASN A 16 -9.89 6.16 9.04
C ASN A 16 -10.18 6.57 7.59
N VAL A 17 -9.65 7.70 7.13
CA VAL A 17 -9.82 8.14 5.73
C VAL A 17 -9.13 7.16 4.77
N LYS A 18 -7.95 6.63 5.11
CA LYS A 18 -7.27 5.57 4.33
C LYS A 18 -8.17 4.35 4.17
N TYR A 19 -8.78 3.88 5.26
CA TYR A 19 -9.71 2.75 5.24
C TYR A 19 -10.90 3.00 4.29
N GLU A 20 -11.57 4.15 4.45
CA GLU A 20 -12.73 4.50 3.63
C GLU A 20 -12.36 4.66 2.15
N MET A 21 -11.22 5.28 1.85
CA MET A 21 -10.69 5.41 0.50
C MET A 21 -10.45 4.03 -0.12
N LEU A 22 -9.71 3.15 0.56
CA LEU A 22 -9.43 1.80 0.04
C LEU A 22 -10.73 1.03 -0.20
N LYS A 23 -11.66 1.08 0.76
CA LYS A 23 -12.94 0.36 0.66
C LYS A 23 -13.78 0.82 -0.53
N LYS A 24 -13.78 2.12 -0.83
CA LYS A 24 -14.61 2.70 -1.90
C LYS A 24 -13.97 2.65 -3.28
N THR A 25 -12.64 2.63 -3.36
CA THR A 25 -11.92 2.86 -4.63
C THR A 25 -11.01 1.72 -5.05
N HIS A 26 -10.76 0.71 -4.20
CA HIS A 26 -10.09 -0.51 -4.62
C HIS A 26 -11.02 -1.36 -5.48
N THR A 27 -10.72 -1.45 -6.77
CA THR A 27 -11.52 -2.19 -7.75
C THR A 27 -10.65 -3.16 -8.54
N THR A 28 -11.27 -4.09 -9.25
CA THR A 28 -10.57 -5.06 -10.11
C THR A 28 -9.86 -4.39 -11.28
N HIS A 29 -10.46 -3.33 -11.87
CA HIS A 29 -9.89 -2.60 -13.00
C HIS A 29 -8.88 -1.51 -12.57
N ALA A 30 -8.94 -1.04 -11.33
CA ALA A 30 -8.01 -0.05 -10.77
C ALA A 30 -7.62 -0.47 -9.32
N PRO A 31 -6.78 -1.50 -9.16
CA PRO A 31 -6.44 -2.02 -7.86
C PRO A 31 -5.38 -1.16 -7.17
N TRP A 32 -5.69 -0.66 -5.97
CA TRP A 32 -4.67 -0.21 -5.01
C TRP A 32 -3.63 -1.30 -4.70
N LYS A 33 -2.35 -0.90 -4.75
CA LYS A 33 -1.19 -1.65 -4.23
C LYS A 33 -0.63 -0.88 -3.03
N ILE A 34 -0.41 -1.57 -1.92
CA ILE A 34 0.16 -0.98 -0.70
C ILE A 34 1.64 -1.35 -0.63
N ILE A 35 2.50 -0.35 -0.48
CA ILE A 35 3.95 -0.51 -0.35
C ILE A 35 4.37 -0.20 1.08
N ARG A 36 4.95 -1.18 1.80
CA ARG A 36 5.55 -0.93 3.12
C ARG A 36 6.86 -0.20 2.95
N SER A 37 6.99 0.97 3.56
CA SER A 37 8.04 1.94 3.22
C SER A 37 9.01 2.29 4.35
N ASN A 38 9.09 1.48 5.41
CA ASN A 38 10.05 1.71 6.49
C ASN A 38 11.50 1.61 6.01
N ASP A 39 11.80 0.66 5.12
CA ASP A 39 13.03 0.65 4.31
C ASP A 39 12.77 1.34 2.96
N LYS A 40 13.39 2.52 2.78
CA LYS A 40 13.22 3.35 1.58
C LYS A 40 13.80 2.69 0.32
N HIS A 41 14.91 1.96 0.43
CA HIS A 41 15.53 1.32 -0.72
C HIS A 41 14.64 0.19 -1.23
N GLN A 42 14.19 -0.66 -0.31
CA GLN A 42 13.30 -1.77 -0.62
C GLN A 42 11.94 -1.31 -1.16
N ALA A 43 11.37 -0.24 -0.60
CA ALA A 43 10.11 0.34 -1.09
C ALA A 43 10.21 0.84 -2.53
N ARG A 44 11.30 1.56 -2.87
CA ARG A 44 11.52 2.09 -4.22
C ARG A 44 11.71 0.98 -5.23
N LEU A 45 12.54 -0.02 -4.90
CA LEU A 45 12.79 -1.16 -5.77
C LEU A 45 11.48 -1.91 -6.07
N ASN A 46 10.70 -2.21 -5.05
CA ASN A 46 9.44 -2.94 -5.21
C ASN A 46 8.35 -2.13 -5.90
N ALA A 47 8.30 -0.81 -5.71
CA ALA A 47 7.39 0.05 -6.47
C ALA A 47 7.71 0.01 -7.98
N MET A 48 9.00 0.04 -8.36
CA MET A 48 9.40 -0.11 -9.76
C MET A 48 9.02 -1.49 -10.32
N LYS A 49 9.29 -2.56 -9.56
CA LYS A 49 8.89 -3.93 -9.93
C LYS A 49 7.39 -4.03 -10.20
N VAL A 50 6.54 -3.43 -9.35
CA VAL A 50 5.08 -3.40 -9.56
C VAL A 50 4.72 -2.77 -10.89
N ILE A 51 5.31 -1.63 -11.24
CA ILE A 51 5.00 -0.91 -12.48
C ILE A 51 5.47 -1.70 -13.70
N LEU A 52 6.74 -2.11 -13.70
CA LEU A 52 7.35 -2.82 -14.84
C LEU A 52 6.68 -4.17 -15.11
N ASN A 53 6.21 -4.87 -14.07
CA ASN A 53 5.49 -6.14 -14.23
C ASN A 53 4.01 -5.96 -14.61
N SER A 54 3.48 -4.73 -14.65
CA SER A 54 2.05 -4.48 -14.91
C SER A 54 1.74 -4.17 -16.37
N VAL A 55 2.75 -3.85 -17.19
CA VAL A 55 2.55 -3.41 -18.59
C VAL A 55 3.56 -4.10 -19.51
N PRO A 56 3.16 -4.54 -20.70
CA PRO A 56 4.12 -4.98 -21.71
C PRO A 56 4.86 -3.76 -22.28
N TYR A 57 6.18 -3.88 -22.48
CA TYR A 57 7.01 -2.84 -23.08
C TYR A 57 8.15 -3.46 -23.90
N ASP A 58 8.66 -2.70 -24.88
CA ASP A 58 9.78 -3.13 -25.72
C ASP A 58 11.09 -3.16 -24.92
N ARG A 59 11.95 -4.13 -25.22
CA ARG A 59 13.24 -4.36 -24.51
C ARG A 59 13.07 -4.72 -23.03
N LEU A 60 11.99 -5.43 -22.70
CA LEU A 60 11.93 -6.20 -21.46
C LEU A 60 13.11 -7.17 -21.42
N ASP A 61 13.85 -7.13 -20.30
CA ASP A 61 14.90 -8.09 -20.00
C ASP A 61 14.29 -9.23 -19.18
N GLU A 62 14.13 -10.40 -19.78
CA GLU A 62 13.51 -11.57 -19.15
C GLU A 62 14.40 -12.20 -18.06
N ASP A 63 15.70 -11.87 -18.03
CA ASP A 63 16.62 -12.37 -17.00
C ASP A 63 16.47 -11.60 -15.67
N LEU A 64 15.76 -10.47 -15.67
CA LEU A 64 15.52 -9.67 -14.46
C LEU A 64 14.26 -10.12 -13.72
N ASP A 65 14.40 -10.32 -12.40
CA ASP A 65 13.26 -10.62 -11.54
C ASP A 65 12.45 -9.37 -11.20
N PHE A 66 11.28 -9.24 -11.82
CA PHE A 66 10.30 -8.20 -11.52
C PHE A 66 9.19 -8.63 -10.55
N VAL A 67 9.29 -9.81 -9.93
CA VAL A 67 8.30 -10.24 -8.91
C VAL A 67 8.48 -9.37 -7.66
N PRO A 68 7.45 -8.60 -7.24
CA PRO A 68 7.54 -7.81 -6.02
C PRO A 68 7.54 -8.70 -4.78
N ASP A 69 8.31 -8.30 -3.76
CA ASP A 69 8.35 -8.98 -2.47
C ASP A 69 6.96 -8.92 -1.78
N PRO A 70 6.34 -10.06 -1.43
CA PRO A 70 5.01 -10.11 -0.82
C PRO A 70 4.95 -9.57 0.62
N GLY A 71 6.09 -9.42 1.29
CA GLY A 71 6.20 -8.75 2.58
C GLY A 71 6.18 -7.21 2.46
N ILE A 72 6.56 -6.69 1.29
CA ILE A 72 6.63 -5.25 1.02
C ILE A 72 5.39 -4.78 0.26
N VAL A 73 4.97 -5.53 -0.76
CA VAL A 73 3.84 -5.20 -1.62
C VAL A 73 2.65 -6.09 -1.30
N ILE A 74 1.54 -5.49 -0.86
CA ILE A 74 0.29 -6.20 -0.62
C ILE A 74 -0.85 -5.57 -1.43
N SER A 75 -1.89 -6.35 -1.71
CA SER A 75 -3.11 -5.82 -2.36
C SER A 75 -3.90 -4.92 -1.41
N GLY A 76 -4.64 -3.97 -1.97
CA GLY A 76 -5.62 -3.17 -1.21
C GLY A 76 -6.64 -4.05 -0.48
N ALA A 77 -7.14 -5.11 -1.11
CA ALA A 77 -8.01 -6.10 -0.45
C ALA A 77 -7.38 -6.71 0.80
N ARG A 78 -6.11 -7.14 0.73
CA ARG A 78 -5.40 -7.72 1.87
C ARG A 78 -5.17 -6.70 2.99
N GLU A 79 -4.94 -5.44 2.64
CA GLU A 79 -4.84 -4.36 3.64
C GLU A 79 -6.20 -4.09 4.30
N LEU A 80 -7.30 -4.08 3.55
CA LEU A 80 -8.64 -3.94 4.10
C LEU A 80 -8.98 -5.06 5.09
N GLU A 81 -8.72 -6.33 4.74
CA GLU A 81 -8.89 -7.46 5.65
C GLU A 81 -8.12 -7.26 6.97
N LYS A 82 -6.86 -6.81 6.87
CA LYS A 82 -6.03 -6.54 8.06
C LYS A 82 -6.62 -5.42 8.92
N MET A 83 -7.06 -4.33 8.31
CA MET A 83 -7.66 -3.20 9.00
C MET A 83 -8.98 -3.59 9.68
N GLU A 84 -9.86 -4.31 8.99
CA GLU A 84 -11.12 -4.83 9.56
C GLU A 84 -10.85 -5.75 10.76
N ALA A 85 -9.88 -6.66 10.62
CA ALA A 85 -9.50 -7.56 11.69
C ALA A 85 -8.92 -6.81 12.90
N GLN A 86 -8.17 -5.71 12.69
CA GLN A 86 -7.73 -4.83 13.78
C GLN A 86 -8.93 -4.17 14.46
N ARG A 87 -9.83 -3.55 13.69
CA ARG A 87 -11.00 -2.86 14.23
C ARG A 87 -11.89 -3.80 15.04
N LEU A 88 -12.09 -5.04 14.61
CA LEU A 88 -12.86 -6.05 15.35
C LEU A 88 -12.20 -6.43 16.69
N ARG A 89 -10.86 -6.50 16.74
CA ARG A 89 -10.13 -6.89 17.97
C ARG A 89 -10.02 -5.75 18.98
N SER A 90 -9.73 -4.52 18.52
CA SER A 90 -9.37 -3.41 19.40
C SER A 90 -10.36 -2.24 19.40
N GLY A 91 -11.44 -2.30 18.61
CA GLY A 91 -12.38 -1.19 18.44
C GLY A 91 -11.84 0.00 17.64
N LYS A 92 -10.53 0.06 17.41
CA LYS A 92 -9.80 1.07 16.64
C LYS A 92 -8.73 0.44 15.75
N PHE A 93 -8.33 1.14 14.68
CA PHE A 93 -7.15 0.78 13.91
C PHE A 93 -5.90 0.98 14.76
N LEU A 94 -4.94 0.08 14.65
CA LEU A 94 -3.66 0.20 15.34
C LEU A 94 -2.69 0.94 14.43
N ALA A 95 -1.96 1.90 15.01
CA ALA A 95 -0.80 2.53 14.39
C ALA A 95 0.34 1.51 14.21
#